data_AF-A0A376BUC6-F1
#
_entry.id   AF-A0A376BUC6-F1
#
_cell.length_a   1.000
_cell.length_b   1.000
_cell.length_c   1.000
_cell.angle_alpha   90.00
_cell.angle_beta   90.00
_cell.angle_gamma   90.00
#
_symmetry.space_group_name_H-M   'P 1'
#
loop_
_entity.id
_entity.type
_entity.pdbx_description
1 polymer ?
#
loop_
_entity_poly.entity_id
_entity_poly.type
_entity_poly.pdbx_seq_one_letter_code
_entity_poly.pdbx_strand_id
1 'polypeptide(L)'
;MKNKLFILLALCSSLAYAEPRDFGLAKLPDMPKNSEFAETANELPAVPNPNQGEWLDLYVNETHTGKPRILLDSLHILPDRSVRYLFNSRSASGYDNVTAEGLVCAEGIFNSDGALHKTFAYADLDNQRWIIARNAKWRVIGSKRNAADPVRRVLYEVICANNKILNEKQLRQLLIEQGSTARENRNQRSGK
;
A
#
# COMPACT_ATOMS: atom_id res chain seq x y z
N MET A 1 -49.65 48.31 -22.65
CA MET A 1 -50.14 46.98 -22.22
C MET A 1 -48.98 46.00 -22.29
N LYS A 2 -48.80 45.22 -21.23
CA LYS A 2 -47.64 44.37 -20.94
C LYS A 2 -47.62 43.14 -21.85
N ASN A 3 -46.50 42.83 -22.52
CA ASN A 3 -46.20 41.46 -22.95
C ASN A 3 -44.83 41.05 -22.39
N LYS A 4 -44.87 40.06 -21.50
CA LYS A 4 -43.73 39.51 -20.77
C LYS A 4 -42.98 38.53 -21.67
N LEU A 5 -41.69 38.77 -21.90
CA LEU A 5 -40.77 37.79 -22.49
C LEU A 5 -40.33 36.83 -21.38
N PHE A 6 -40.80 35.58 -21.41
CA PHE A 6 -40.32 34.51 -20.54
C PHE A 6 -39.19 33.77 -21.27
N ILE A 7 -37.96 33.95 -20.80
CA ILE A 7 -36.82 33.12 -21.18
C ILE A 7 -36.81 31.91 -20.24
N LEU A 8 -37.14 30.73 -20.76
CA LEU A 8 -36.93 29.46 -20.06
C LEU A 8 -35.45 29.07 -20.22
N LEU A 9 -34.66 29.24 -19.16
CA LEU A 9 -33.32 28.68 -19.06
C LEU A 9 -33.44 27.23 -18.57
N ALA A 10 -33.38 26.26 -19.49
CA ALA A 10 -33.27 24.86 -19.13
C ALA A 10 -31.83 24.57 -18.68
N LEU A 11 -31.59 24.57 -17.36
CA LEU A 11 -30.37 24.00 -16.79
C LEU A 11 -30.41 22.49 -16.97
N CYS A 12 -29.81 21.99 -18.05
CA CYS A 12 -29.35 20.60 -18.10
C CYS A 12 -28.26 20.43 -17.04
N SER A 13 -28.69 20.00 -15.85
CA SER A 13 -27.78 19.49 -14.83
C SER A 13 -27.25 18.16 -15.34
N SER A 14 -26.11 18.19 -16.03
CA SER A 14 -25.33 16.98 -16.28
C SER A 14 -24.89 16.44 -14.93
N LEU A 15 -25.64 15.46 -14.41
CA LEU A 15 -25.12 14.54 -13.41
C LEU A 15 -23.97 13.80 -14.08
N ALA A 16 -22.77 14.34 -13.94
CA ALA A 16 -21.54 13.60 -14.18
C ALA A 16 -21.47 12.50 -13.13
N TYR A 17 -22.08 11.35 -13.42
CA TYR A 17 -21.77 10.11 -12.73
C TYR A 17 -20.33 9.77 -13.11
N ALA A 18 -19.39 10.17 -12.25
CA ALA A 18 -18.03 9.67 -12.34
C ALA A 18 -18.09 8.19 -11.96
N GLU A 19 -18.07 7.30 -12.95
CA GLU A 19 -17.90 5.88 -12.68
C GLU A 19 -16.58 5.68 -11.91
N PRO A 20 -16.59 4.92 -10.80
CA PRO A 20 -15.37 4.57 -10.12
C PRO A 20 -14.50 3.78 -11.10
N ARG A 21 -13.39 4.39 -11.54
CA ARG A 21 -12.42 3.73 -12.42
C ARG A 21 -11.76 2.62 -11.60
N ASP A 22 -12.22 1.39 -11.78
CA ASP A 22 -11.67 0.19 -11.13
C ASP A 22 -10.37 -0.22 -11.83
N PHE A 23 -9.37 0.65 -11.71
CA PHE A 23 -8.08 0.52 -12.37
C PHE A 23 -7.24 -0.50 -11.60
N GLY A 24 -7.18 -1.74 -12.10
CA GLY A 24 -6.12 -2.71 -11.75
C GLY A 24 -6.55 -3.97 -11.01
N LEU A 25 -7.75 -4.05 -10.41
CA LEU A 25 -8.21 -5.27 -9.74
C LEU A 25 -8.66 -6.37 -10.73
N ALA A 26 -9.06 -6.00 -11.94
CA ALA A 26 -9.51 -6.93 -12.98
C ALA A 26 -8.38 -7.65 -13.72
N LYS A 27 -7.10 -7.31 -13.46
CA LYS A 27 -5.93 -7.88 -14.14
C LYS A 27 -4.79 -8.13 -13.16
N LEU A 28 -4.91 -9.21 -12.43
CA LEU A 28 -3.80 -9.76 -11.66
C LEU A 28 -3.00 -10.74 -12.52
N PRO A 29 -1.67 -10.89 -12.32
CA PRO A 29 -0.87 -11.91 -12.99
C PRO A 29 -1.56 -13.27 -12.91
N ASP A 30 -1.54 -14.13 -13.92
CA ASP A 30 -2.08 -15.50 -13.87
C ASP A 30 -3.56 -15.68 -13.43
N MET A 31 -4.36 -14.61 -13.34
CA MET A 31 -5.80 -14.76 -13.16
C MET A 31 -6.44 -15.13 -14.51
N PRO A 32 -7.38 -16.10 -14.55
CA PRO A 32 -8.22 -16.28 -15.72
C PRO A 32 -8.75 -14.94 -16.20
N LYS A 33 -8.75 -14.70 -17.52
CA LYS A 33 -9.10 -13.40 -18.12
C LYS A 33 -10.51 -12.88 -17.75
N ASN A 34 -11.31 -13.71 -17.08
CA ASN A 34 -12.68 -13.48 -16.62
C ASN A 34 -12.87 -13.66 -15.09
N SER A 35 -11.82 -13.84 -14.29
CA SER A 35 -11.94 -13.89 -12.83
C SER A 35 -11.76 -12.50 -12.24
N GLU A 36 -12.76 -12.03 -11.50
CA GLU A 36 -12.66 -10.81 -10.71
C GLU A 36 -11.82 -11.09 -9.45
N PHE A 37 -10.93 -10.18 -9.08
CA PHE A 37 -10.22 -10.26 -7.80
C PHE A 37 -11.23 -10.34 -6.65
N ALA A 38 -11.17 -11.45 -5.90
CA ALA A 38 -11.95 -11.64 -4.69
C ALA A 38 -11.00 -11.53 -3.48
N GLU A 39 -11.19 -10.48 -2.69
CA GLU A 39 -10.40 -10.25 -1.48
C GLU A 39 -10.64 -11.38 -0.48
N THR A 40 -9.55 -12.00 -0.01
CA THR A 40 -9.64 -12.97 1.08
C THR A 40 -9.85 -12.22 2.39
N ALA A 41 -10.88 -12.63 3.13
CA ALA A 41 -11.13 -12.18 4.49
C ALA A 41 -10.01 -12.69 5.40
N ASN A 42 -9.44 -11.80 6.20
CA ASN A 42 -8.40 -12.12 7.16
C ASN A 42 -8.66 -11.32 8.44
N GLU A 43 -8.55 -11.98 9.59
CA GLU A 43 -8.68 -11.32 10.87
C GLU A 43 -7.48 -10.40 11.12
N LEU A 44 -7.72 -9.28 11.79
CA LEU A 44 -6.63 -8.40 12.19
C LEU A 44 -5.89 -9.04 13.37
N PRO A 45 -4.55 -9.07 13.36
CA PRO A 45 -3.78 -9.54 14.50
C PRO A 45 -3.99 -8.63 15.71
N ALA A 46 -3.46 -9.00 16.88
CA ALA A 46 -3.43 -8.06 18.01
C ALA A 46 -2.66 -6.78 17.64
N VAL A 47 -3.04 -5.65 18.24
CA VAL A 47 -2.29 -4.39 18.07
C VAL A 47 -0.87 -4.60 18.62
N PRO A 48 0.18 -4.39 17.81
CA PRO A 48 1.53 -4.64 18.27
C PRO A 48 2.03 -3.48 19.14
N ASN A 49 2.95 -3.79 20.05
CA ASN A 49 3.75 -2.76 20.70
C ASN A 49 4.85 -2.29 19.73
N PRO A 50 4.91 -1.01 19.35
CA PRO A 50 5.93 -0.50 18.42
C PRO A 50 7.38 -0.64 18.94
N ASN A 51 7.57 -0.86 20.24
CA ASN A 51 8.91 -1.00 20.84
C ASN A 51 9.31 -2.46 21.07
N GLN A 52 8.49 -3.43 20.63
CA GLN A 52 8.74 -4.85 20.78
C GLN A 52 8.49 -5.60 19.46
N GLY A 53 9.17 -6.73 19.29
CA GLY A 53 9.09 -7.54 18.07
C GLY A 53 10.11 -7.16 17.00
N GLU A 54 10.09 -7.91 15.92
CA GLU A 54 11.08 -7.81 14.84
C GLU A 54 10.69 -6.74 13.81
N TRP A 55 10.71 -5.48 14.25
CA TRP A 55 10.51 -4.33 13.37
C TRP A 55 11.76 -4.09 12.52
N LEU A 56 11.58 -4.17 11.20
CA LEU A 56 12.61 -3.84 10.23
C LEU A 56 12.41 -2.42 9.71
N ASP A 57 13.41 -1.57 9.88
CA ASP A 57 13.43 -0.22 9.29
C ASP A 57 13.60 -0.29 7.77
N LEU A 58 12.73 0.41 7.06
CA LEU A 58 12.77 0.55 5.60
C LEU A 58 13.56 1.80 5.23
N TYR A 59 14.55 1.61 4.37
CA TYR A 59 15.25 2.73 3.77
C TYR A 59 14.51 3.24 2.54
N VAL A 60 14.11 4.51 2.56
CA VAL A 60 13.40 5.17 1.45
C VAL A 60 14.36 5.94 0.56
N ASN A 61 15.05 6.93 1.12
CA ASN A 61 16.14 7.71 0.52
C ASN A 61 16.84 8.53 1.61
N GLU A 62 17.86 9.31 1.24
CA GLU A 62 18.67 10.10 2.16
C GLU A 62 17.92 11.30 2.78
N THR A 63 16.93 11.86 2.07
CA THR A 63 16.18 13.06 2.49
C THR A 63 14.89 12.74 3.23
N HIS A 64 14.50 11.47 3.30
CA HIS A 64 13.30 11.03 4.01
C HIS A 64 13.52 11.14 5.52
N THR A 65 12.70 11.95 6.18
CA THR A 65 12.86 12.27 7.61
C THR A 65 12.17 11.27 8.53
N GLY A 66 11.21 10.49 8.01
CA GLY A 66 10.56 9.42 8.75
C GLY A 66 11.43 8.16 8.88
N LYS A 67 11.02 7.26 9.78
CA LYS A 67 11.60 5.92 9.96
C LYS A 67 10.53 4.86 9.74
N PRO A 68 10.04 4.71 8.50
CA PRO A 68 9.05 3.70 8.19
C PRO A 68 9.61 2.32 8.49
N ARG A 69 8.81 1.45 9.09
CA ARG A 69 9.23 0.10 9.46
C ARG A 69 8.10 -0.90 9.29
N ILE A 70 8.45 -2.15 9.06
CA ILE A 70 7.51 -3.26 8.86
C ILE A 70 7.77 -4.32 9.92
N LEU A 71 6.71 -4.91 10.49
CA LEU A 71 6.85 -5.99 11.46
C LEU A 71 7.00 -7.32 10.71
N LEU A 72 8.16 -7.97 10.81
CA LEU A 72 8.47 -9.15 10.00
C LEU A 72 7.57 -10.34 10.31
N ASP A 73 7.18 -10.54 11.56
CA ASP A 73 6.29 -11.64 11.97
C ASP A 73 4.83 -11.46 11.54
N SER A 74 4.47 -10.28 11.01
CA SER A 74 3.12 -10.00 10.53
C SER A 74 2.90 -10.28 9.04
N LEU A 75 3.95 -10.71 8.33
CA LEU A 75 3.92 -10.94 6.90
C LEU A 75 3.12 -12.20 6.59
N HIS A 76 2.01 -12.03 5.88
CA HIS A 76 1.18 -13.14 5.43
C HIS A 76 0.87 -13.05 3.94
N ILE A 77 1.01 -14.17 3.24
CA ILE A 77 0.56 -14.27 1.84
C ILE A 77 -0.77 -15.00 1.83
N LEU A 78 -1.83 -14.29 1.44
CA LEU A 78 -3.18 -14.86 1.39
C LEU A 78 -3.46 -15.57 0.05
N PRO A 79 -4.49 -16.44 -0.02
CA PRO A 79 -4.92 -17.10 -1.27
C PRO A 79 -5.24 -16.15 -2.43
N ASP A 80 -5.72 -14.94 -2.13
CA ASP A 80 -5.92 -13.86 -3.13
C ASP A 80 -4.62 -13.24 -3.66
N ARG A 81 -3.46 -13.75 -3.20
CA ARG A 81 -2.09 -13.29 -3.49
C ARG A 81 -1.78 -11.89 -2.98
N SER A 82 -2.61 -11.36 -2.10
CA SER A 82 -2.26 -10.19 -1.33
C SER A 82 -1.26 -10.55 -0.25
N VAL A 83 -0.24 -9.69 -0.11
CA VAL A 83 0.65 -9.69 1.04
C VAL A 83 0.04 -8.79 2.10
N ARG A 84 -0.31 -9.34 3.26
CA ARG A 84 -0.78 -8.60 4.45
C ARG A 84 0.38 -8.38 5.40
N TYR A 85 0.41 -7.20 6.02
CA TYR A 85 1.48 -6.82 6.94
C TYR A 85 1.06 -5.69 7.87
N LEU A 86 1.75 -5.59 9.01
CA LEU A 86 1.71 -4.43 9.89
C LEU A 86 2.85 -3.48 9.56
N PHE A 87 2.48 -2.24 9.29
CA PHE A 87 3.36 -1.17 8.89
C PHE A 87 3.34 -0.06 9.91
N ASN A 88 4.47 0.58 10.16
CA ASN A 88 4.58 1.72 11.05
C ASN A 88 5.28 2.88 10.36
N SER A 89 4.50 3.93 10.07
CA SER A 89 5.03 5.18 9.52
C SER A 89 5.51 6.10 10.65
N ARG A 90 6.65 5.74 11.26
CA ARG A 90 7.20 6.51 12.37
C ARG A 90 7.71 7.87 11.88
N SER A 91 7.22 8.95 12.49
CA SER A 91 7.64 10.31 12.15
C SER A 91 9.09 10.61 12.59
N ALA A 92 9.67 11.70 12.09
CA ALA A 92 10.98 12.18 12.51
C ALA A 92 11.06 12.46 14.02
N SER A 93 9.95 12.95 14.60
CA SER A 93 9.81 13.19 16.04
C SER A 93 9.56 11.92 16.86
N GLY A 94 9.51 10.75 16.22
CA GLY A 94 9.41 9.46 16.87
C GLY A 94 7.98 8.96 17.14
N TYR A 95 6.95 9.71 16.75
CA TYR A 95 5.55 9.27 16.87
C TYR A 95 5.27 8.09 15.94
N ASP A 96 4.73 7.02 16.51
CA ASP A 96 4.35 5.80 15.80
C ASP A 96 2.96 5.96 15.15
N ASN A 97 2.84 5.44 13.93
CA ASN A 97 1.58 5.37 13.20
C ASN A 97 1.47 3.98 12.60
N VAL A 98 0.90 3.06 13.37
CA VAL A 98 0.79 1.65 13.01
C VAL A 98 -0.49 1.41 12.25
N THR A 99 -0.37 0.71 11.13
CA THR A 99 -1.46 0.37 10.22
C THR A 99 -1.39 -1.10 9.83
N ALA A 100 -2.55 -1.75 9.75
CA ALA A 100 -2.68 -3.04 9.09
C ALA A 100 -2.94 -2.80 7.61
N GLU A 101 -2.04 -3.27 6.74
CA GLU A 101 -2.05 -2.96 5.32
C GLU A 101 -1.95 -4.22 4.47
N GLY A 102 -2.21 -4.06 3.17
CA GLY A 102 -2.02 -5.10 2.19
C GLY A 102 -1.56 -4.55 0.86
N LEU A 103 -0.83 -5.38 0.13
CA LEU A 103 -0.31 -5.07 -1.18
C LEU A 103 -0.56 -6.25 -2.13
N VAL A 104 -1.03 -5.95 -3.34
CA VAL A 104 -1.25 -6.93 -4.40
C VAL A 104 -0.50 -6.44 -5.63
N CYS A 105 0.29 -7.31 -6.24
CA CYS A 105 0.96 -7.02 -7.51
C CYS A 105 -0.05 -7.13 -8.64
N ALA A 106 -0.20 -6.05 -9.42
CA ALA A 106 -1.14 -5.98 -10.53
C ALA A 106 -0.38 -5.93 -11.86
N GLU A 107 -0.90 -6.69 -12.84
CA GLU A 107 -0.39 -6.67 -14.20
C GLU A 107 -1.24 -5.73 -15.08
N GLY A 108 -0.72 -4.52 -15.27
CA GLY A 108 -0.78 -3.84 -16.56
C GLY A 108 -1.94 -2.88 -16.84
N ILE A 109 -1.56 -1.63 -17.07
CA ILE A 109 -2.06 -0.78 -18.17
C ILE A 109 -0.82 -0.27 -18.94
N PHE A 110 -0.75 -0.51 -20.26
CA PHE A 110 0.43 -0.33 -21.12
C PHE A 110 1.71 -1.11 -20.72
N ASN A 111 1.60 -2.39 -20.34
CA ASN A 111 2.77 -3.20 -19.91
C ASN A 111 3.58 -2.56 -18.76
N SER A 112 2.92 -1.73 -17.94
CA SER A 112 3.54 -1.14 -16.75
C SER A 112 3.08 -1.93 -15.52
N ASP A 113 3.98 -2.74 -14.98
CA ASP A 113 3.82 -3.45 -13.72
C ASP A 113 3.52 -2.46 -12.60
N GLY A 114 2.59 -2.77 -11.69
CA GLY A 114 2.25 -1.90 -10.58
C GLY A 114 1.78 -2.66 -9.36
N ALA A 115 1.51 -1.94 -8.27
CA ALA A 115 0.86 -2.51 -7.10
C ALA A 115 -0.42 -1.77 -6.74
N LEU A 116 -1.34 -2.55 -6.18
CA LEU A 116 -2.50 -2.08 -5.46
C LEU A 116 -2.20 -2.15 -3.97
N HIS A 117 -2.63 -1.13 -3.25
CA HIS A 117 -2.45 -1.01 -1.81
C HIS A 117 -3.79 -0.74 -1.12
N LYS A 118 -3.97 -1.32 0.06
CA LYS A 118 -5.13 -1.07 0.92
C LYS A 118 -4.67 -0.97 2.38
N THR A 119 -5.21 0.01 3.09
CA THR A 119 -5.09 0.10 4.55
C THR A 119 -6.40 -0.42 5.16
N PHE A 120 -6.33 -1.47 5.97
CA PHE A 120 -7.48 -2.12 6.60
C PHE A 120 -7.87 -1.47 7.92
N ALA A 121 -6.87 -1.08 8.71
CA ALA A 121 -7.09 -0.46 10.01
C ALA A 121 -5.90 0.38 10.47
N TYR A 122 -6.19 1.29 11.39
CA TYR A 122 -5.22 2.11 12.11
C TYR A 122 -5.18 1.68 13.57
N ALA A 123 -3.99 1.57 14.15
CA ALA A 123 -3.85 1.20 15.54
C ALA A 123 -4.13 2.41 16.45
N ASP A 124 -5.03 2.22 17.40
CA ASP A 124 -5.15 3.05 18.59
C ASP A 124 -4.23 2.46 19.65
N LEU A 125 -2.99 2.94 19.69
CA LEU A 125 -1.92 2.38 20.53
C LEU A 125 -2.20 2.60 22.02
N ASP A 126 -2.92 3.65 22.39
CA ASP A 126 -3.26 3.96 23.77
C ASP A 126 -4.33 2.99 24.31
N ASN A 127 -5.32 2.65 23.49
CA ASN A 127 -6.42 1.76 23.88
C ASN A 127 -6.22 0.31 23.39
N GLN A 128 -5.08 0.00 22.78
CA GLN A 128 -4.72 -1.34 22.28
C GLN A 128 -5.81 -1.96 21.38
N ARG A 129 -6.36 -1.17 20.47
CA ARG A 129 -7.44 -1.61 19.55
C ARG A 129 -7.23 -1.14 18.11
N TRP A 130 -7.90 -1.81 17.18
CA TRP A 130 -7.95 -1.39 15.78
C TRP A 130 -9.12 -0.46 15.51
N ILE A 131 -8.85 0.62 14.80
CA ILE A 131 -9.85 1.48 14.18
C ILE A 131 -9.97 1.06 12.71
N ILE A 132 -11.06 0.37 12.37
CA ILE A 132 -11.30 -0.14 11.01
C ILE A 132 -11.48 1.03 10.03
N ALA A 133 -10.79 0.96 8.90
CA ALA A 133 -10.88 1.95 7.85
C ALA A 133 -12.25 1.85 7.14
N ARG A 134 -13.12 2.85 7.36
CA ARG A 134 -14.52 2.85 6.90
C ARG A 134 -14.71 2.67 5.39
N ASN A 135 -13.78 3.21 4.59
CA ASN A 135 -13.83 3.18 3.12
C ASN A 135 -12.52 2.63 2.55
N ALA A 136 -12.04 1.52 3.12
CA ALA A 136 -10.83 0.86 2.65
C ALA A 136 -11.03 0.35 1.21
N LYS A 137 -10.32 0.95 0.27
CA LYS A 137 -10.29 0.53 -1.14
C LYS A 137 -8.87 0.20 -1.55
N TRP A 138 -8.73 -0.75 -2.46
CA TRP A 138 -7.48 -0.97 -3.17
C TRP A 138 -7.21 0.22 -4.08
N ARG A 139 -6.02 0.80 -3.94
CA ARG A 139 -5.60 1.99 -4.67
C ARG A 139 -4.29 1.69 -5.38
N VAL A 140 -4.18 2.13 -6.64
CA VAL A 140 -2.93 2.04 -7.40
C VAL A 140 -1.88 2.92 -6.73
N ILE A 141 -0.79 2.32 -6.27
CA ILE A 141 0.38 3.05 -5.74
C ILE A 141 1.46 3.26 -6.78
N GLY A 142 1.26 2.76 -8.01
CA GLY A 142 2.15 2.94 -9.16
C GLY A 142 3.22 1.85 -9.30
N SER A 143 4.15 2.06 -10.23
CA SER A 143 5.30 1.20 -10.49
C SER A 143 6.58 1.75 -9.85
N LYS A 144 7.69 1.01 -9.93
CA LYS A 144 9.03 1.50 -9.49
C LYS A 144 9.35 2.93 -9.98
N ARG A 145 8.90 3.30 -11.19
CA ARG A 145 9.21 4.59 -11.82
C ARG A 145 8.24 5.72 -11.43
N ASN A 146 6.98 5.39 -11.14
CA ASN A 146 5.89 6.37 -10.99
C ASN A 146 5.10 6.19 -9.67
N ALA A 147 5.72 5.64 -8.63
CA ALA A 147 5.00 5.40 -7.39
C ALA A 147 4.59 6.72 -6.72
N ALA A 148 3.31 6.87 -6.40
CA ALA A 148 2.77 8.05 -5.73
C ALA A 148 3.18 8.12 -4.25
N ASP A 149 3.60 6.99 -3.68
CA ASP A 149 4.06 6.87 -2.30
C ASP A 149 5.50 6.30 -2.29
N PRO A 150 6.53 7.11 -1.98
CA PRO A 150 7.93 6.68 -2.01
C PRO A 150 8.25 5.64 -0.93
N VAL A 151 7.47 5.60 0.16
CA VAL A 151 7.65 4.66 1.26
C VAL A 151 7.14 3.29 0.85
N ARG A 152 5.90 3.23 0.34
CA ARG A 152 5.29 1.98 -0.12
C ARG A 152 5.90 1.48 -1.43
N ARG A 153 6.59 2.33 -2.18
CA ARG A 153 7.45 1.92 -3.30
C ARG A 153 8.54 0.94 -2.88
N VAL A 154 9.14 1.12 -1.71
CA VAL A 154 10.17 0.19 -1.20
C VAL A 154 9.60 -1.22 -1.06
N LEU A 155 8.38 -1.31 -0.54
CA LEU A 155 7.66 -2.58 -0.41
C LEU A 155 7.29 -3.15 -1.78
N TYR A 156 6.88 -2.33 -2.74
CA TYR A 156 6.66 -2.78 -4.13
C TYR A 156 7.92 -3.41 -4.74
N GLU A 157 9.10 -2.80 -4.58
CA GLU A 157 10.33 -3.34 -5.16
C GLU A 157 10.67 -4.73 -4.62
N VAL A 158 10.38 -4.97 -3.35
CA VAL A 158 10.62 -6.28 -2.74
C VAL A 158 9.52 -7.28 -3.11
N ILE A 159 8.25 -6.88 -3.00
CA ILE A 159 7.07 -7.74 -3.13
C ILE A 159 6.72 -8.06 -4.60
N CYS A 160 6.88 -7.10 -5.50
CA CYS A 160 6.39 -7.23 -6.88
C CYS A 160 7.47 -7.26 -7.95
N ALA A 161 8.58 -6.54 -7.79
CA ALA A 161 9.63 -6.54 -8.82
C ALA A 161 10.42 -7.85 -8.87
N ASN A 162 10.34 -8.66 -7.81
CA ASN A 162 10.90 -10.00 -7.76
C ASN A 162 9.77 -11.00 -8.00
N ASN A 163 9.61 -11.50 -9.23
CA ASN A 163 8.69 -12.60 -9.60
C ASN A 163 9.07 -13.95 -8.96
N LYS A 164 9.52 -13.94 -7.70
CA LYS A 164 10.22 -15.02 -7.01
C LYS A 164 9.68 -15.26 -5.60
N ILE A 165 8.69 -14.52 -5.12
CA ILE A 165 8.14 -14.76 -3.78
C ILE A 165 7.25 -15.98 -3.85
N LEU A 166 7.77 -17.11 -3.34
CA LEU A 166 7.04 -18.38 -3.30
C LEU A 166 6.42 -18.63 -1.93
N ASN A 167 6.90 -17.95 -0.88
CA ASN A 167 6.39 -18.08 0.49
C ASN A 167 6.85 -16.93 1.42
N GLU A 168 6.25 -16.86 2.60
CA GLU A 168 6.50 -15.85 3.64
C GLU A 168 7.96 -15.80 4.12
N LYS A 169 8.62 -16.96 4.26
CA LYS A 169 10.02 -17.03 4.70
C LYS A 169 10.95 -16.35 3.69
N GLN A 170 10.73 -16.57 2.40
CA GLN A 170 11.49 -15.90 1.34
C GLN A 170 11.21 -14.40 1.31
N LEU A 171 9.95 -13.98 1.43
CA LEU A 171 9.58 -12.57 1.48
C LEU A 171 10.28 -11.85 2.65
N ARG A 172 10.25 -12.46 3.83
CA ARG A 172 10.95 -11.94 5.01
C ARG A 172 12.45 -11.77 4.77
N GLN A 173 13.09 -12.77 4.16
CA GLN A 173 14.51 -12.71 3.85
C GLN A 173 14.84 -11.58 2.86
N LEU A 174 14.04 -11.42 1.80
CA LEU A 174 14.23 -10.36 0.81
C LEU A 174 14.06 -8.95 1.41
N LEU A 175 13.12 -8.78 2.36
CA LEU A 175 12.97 -7.53 3.10
C LEU A 175 14.22 -7.22 3.94
N ILE A 176 14.75 -8.20 4.67
CA ILE A 176 15.97 -8.05 5.47
C ILE A 176 17.17 -7.66 4.59
N GLU A 177 17.33 -8.32 3.44
CA GLU A 177 18.39 -8.01 2.47
C GLU A 177 18.25 -6.59 1.93
N GLN A 178 17.04 -6.17 1.55
CA GLN A 178 16.77 -4.80 1.11
C GLN A 178 17.16 -3.78 2.18
N GLY A 179 16.77 -3.99 3.44
CA GLY A 179 17.12 -3.10 4.54
C GLY A 179 18.63 -3.06 4.82
N SER A 180 19.31 -4.20 4.70
CA SER A 180 20.75 -4.34 4.95
C SER A 180 21.59 -3.66 3.87
N THR A 181 21.33 -3.95 2.58
CA THR A 181 22.02 -3.32 1.46
C THR A 181 21.85 -1.80 1.46
N ALA A 182 20.67 -1.31 1.82
CA ALA A 182 20.43 0.10 1.94
C ALA A 182 21.26 0.78 3.05
N ARG A 183 21.45 0.08 4.18
CA ARG A 183 22.28 0.55 5.29
C ARG A 183 23.77 0.58 4.93
N GLU A 184 24.27 -0.43 4.23
CA GLU A 184 25.66 -0.50 3.78
C GLU A 184 26.00 0.63 2.79
N ASN A 185 25.13 0.85 1.80
CA ASN A 185 25.30 1.93 0.82
C ASN A 185 25.32 3.32 1.45
N ARG A 186 24.54 3.55 2.52
CA ARG A 186 24.57 4.80 3.29
C ARG A 186 25.94 4.98 3.98
N ASN A 187 26.42 3.95 4.68
CA ASN A 187 27.67 4.02 5.42
C ASN A 187 28.88 4.29 4.52
N GLN A 188 28.89 3.74 3.30
CA GLN A 188 29.96 4.00 2.32
C GLN A 188 29.94 5.43 1.75
N ARG A 189 28.78 6.09 1.71
CA ARG A 189 28.64 7.47 1.21
C ARG A 189 28.89 8.54 2.28
N SER A 190 28.54 8.27 3.53
CA SER A 190 28.80 9.18 4.66
C SER A 190 30.26 9.18 5.13
N GLY A 191 31.09 8.26 4.64
CA GLY A 191 32.54 8.19 4.90
C GLY A 191 33.41 8.89 3.84
N LYS A 192 32.81 9.66 2.93
CA LYS A 192 33.48 10.53 1.95
C LYS A 192 33.15 11.99 2.27
#